data_AF-A0A967U3L1-F1
#
_entry.id   AF-A0A967U3L1-F1
#
_cell.length_a   1.000
_cell.length_b   1.000
_cell.length_c   1.000
_cell.angle_alpha   90.00
_cell.angle_beta   90.00
_cell.angle_gamma   90.00
#
_symmetry.space_group_name_H-M   'P 1'
#
loop_
_entity.id
_entity.type
_entity.pdbx_description
1 polymer ?
#
loop_
_entity_poly.entity_id
_entity_poly.type
_entity_poly.pdbx_seq_one_letter_code
_entity_poly.pdbx_strand_id
1 'polypeptide(L)'
;MDINKLTSLIKEKALDTGFDLVAVSAVGKFPENQFYKEWLSRGYAGKMGYLEKNSAKREDITGVLPGAKSIICCAVNYNTDYPYSTELDDIDRGWISRYAWGDDYHGSVLDMLKSLNEYCR
;
A
#
# COMPACT_ATOMS: atom_id res chain seq x y z
N MET A 1 27.69 2.78 -7.12
CA MET A 1 26.42 2.53 -7.84
C MET A 1 25.67 3.84 -7.91
N ASP A 2 25.19 4.25 -9.08
CA ASP A 2 24.44 5.49 -9.24
C ASP A 2 23.00 5.28 -8.75
N ILE A 3 22.65 5.91 -7.64
CA ILE A 3 21.35 5.73 -6.98
C ILE A 3 20.18 6.20 -7.84
N ASN A 4 20.41 7.19 -8.71
CA ASN A 4 19.37 7.71 -9.59
C ASN A 4 19.08 6.70 -10.69
N LYS A 5 20.13 6.10 -11.28
CA LYS A 5 19.96 5.01 -12.27
C LYS A 5 19.26 3.80 -11.66
N LEU A 6 19.63 3.41 -10.43
CA LEU A 6 18.98 2.32 -9.73
C LEU A 6 17.50 2.63 -9.47
N THR A 7 17.19 3.84 -9.01
CA THR A 7 15.81 4.27 -8.75
C THR A 7 14.98 4.22 -10.03
N SER A 8 15.50 4.71 -11.15
CA SER A 8 14.81 4.67 -12.44
C SER A 8 14.56 3.22 -12.90
N LEU A 9 15.57 2.35 -12.78
CA LEU A 9 15.44 0.93 -13.14
C LEU A 9 14.36 0.23 -12.31
N ILE A 10 14.37 0.44 -10.98
CA ILE A 10 13.36 -0.17 -10.10
C ILE A 10 11.96 0.33 -10.42
N LYS A 11 11.81 1.62 -10.73
CA LYS A 11 10.51 2.16 -11.14
C LYS A 11 10.02 1.55 -12.45
N GLU A 12 10.89 1.43 -13.45
CA GLU A 12 10.58 0.74 -14.71
C GLU A 12 10.12 -0.70 -14.44
N LYS A 13 10.88 -1.45 -13.62
CA LYS A 13 10.51 -2.84 -13.29
C LYS A 13 9.23 -2.97 -12.48
N ALA A 14 8.92 -2.04 -11.60
CA ALA A 14 7.63 -2.05 -10.92
C ALA A 14 6.47 -1.87 -11.91
N LEU A 15 6.60 -0.97 -12.88
CA LEU A 15 5.59 -0.78 -13.92
C LEU A 15 5.47 -2.03 -14.80
N ASP A 16 6.59 -2.64 -15.22
CA ASP A 16 6.61 -3.88 -16.00
C ASP A 16 5.92 -5.06 -15.27
N THR A 17 5.97 -5.07 -13.92
CA THR A 17 5.33 -6.11 -13.10
C THR A 17 3.83 -5.92 -12.89
N GLY A 18 3.24 -4.85 -13.42
CA GLY A 18 1.79 -4.61 -13.39
C GLY A 18 1.32 -3.55 -12.40
N PHE A 19 2.23 -2.81 -11.75
CA PHE A 19 1.83 -1.65 -10.95
C PHE A 19 1.53 -0.44 -11.82
N ASP A 20 0.49 0.33 -11.49
CA ASP A 20 0.15 1.57 -12.20
C ASP A 20 0.99 2.76 -11.74
N LEU A 21 1.48 2.71 -10.50
CA LEU A 21 2.28 3.76 -9.90
C LEU A 21 3.33 3.20 -8.96
N VAL A 22 4.49 3.85 -8.93
CA VAL A 22 5.59 3.51 -8.04
C VAL A 22 6.36 4.75 -7.60
N ALA A 23 6.66 4.82 -6.30
CA ALA A 23 7.50 5.85 -5.70
C ALA A 23 8.55 5.21 -4.79
N VAL A 24 9.64 5.92 -4.57
CA VAL A 24 10.71 5.52 -3.64
C VAL A 24 10.91 6.63 -2.63
N SER A 25 10.90 6.28 -1.35
CA SER A 25 11.17 7.19 -0.25
C SER A 25 12.38 6.69 0.55
N ALA A 26 13.10 7.61 1.20
CA ALA A 26 14.11 7.25 2.19
C ALA A 26 13.44 6.78 3.48
N VAL A 27 14.08 5.84 4.17
CA VAL A 27 13.67 5.48 5.53
C VAL A 27 14.01 6.63 6.48
N GLY A 28 13.05 7.05 7.31
CA GLY A 28 13.24 8.14 8.24
C GLY A 28 12.05 8.33 9.18
N LYS A 29 12.17 9.34 10.05
CA LYS A 29 11.06 9.80 10.90
C LYS A 29 10.34 10.92 10.20
N PHE A 30 9.01 10.82 10.16
CA PHE A 30 8.14 11.80 9.52
C PHE A 30 7.26 12.46 10.59
N PRO A 31 7.01 13.78 10.53
CA PRO A 31 6.10 14.46 11.46
C PRO A 31 4.72 13.81 11.55
N GLU A 32 4.26 13.24 10.44
CA GLU A 32 2.99 12.53 10.28
C GLU A 32 2.86 11.31 11.21
N ASN A 33 3.97 10.77 11.72
CA ASN A 33 3.95 9.65 12.67
C ASN A 33 3.21 10.02 13.97
N GLN A 34 3.20 11.30 14.36
CA GLN A 34 2.46 11.76 15.54
C GLN A 34 0.93 11.64 15.34
N PHE A 35 0.44 11.87 14.13
CA PHE A 35 -0.98 11.80 13.82
C PHE A 35 -1.57 10.42 14.16
N TYR A 36 -0.83 9.34 13.89
CA TYR A 36 -1.29 7.99 14.18
C TYR A 36 -1.53 7.76 15.68
N LYS A 37 -0.63 8.24 16.54
CA LYS A 37 -0.78 8.14 18.01
C LYS A 37 -2.00 8.92 18.49
N GLU A 38 -2.16 10.15 18.01
CA GLU A 38 -3.29 10.99 18.39
C GLU A 38 -4.61 10.37 17.91
N TRP A 39 -4.65 9.86 16.69
CA TRP A 39 -5.79 9.16 16.11
C TRP A 39 -6.18 7.92 16.93
N LEU A 40 -5.20 7.12 17.37
CA LEU A 40 -5.44 5.98 18.27
C LEU A 40 -5.96 6.44 19.64
N SER A 41 -5.36 7.48 20.23
CA SER A 41 -5.77 8.00 21.55
C SER A 41 -7.22 8.50 21.59
N ARG A 42 -7.76 8.92 20.44
CA ARG A 42 -9.16 9.35 20.27
C ARG A 42 -10.14 8.17 20.10
N GLY A 43 -9.65 6.93 20.10
CA GLY A 43 -10.48 5.73 19.92
C GLY A 43 -10.96 5.52 18.49
N TYR A 44 -10.37 6.19 17.50
CA TYR A 44 -10.82 6.12 16.10
C TYR A 44 -10.52 4.76 15.43
N ALA A 45 -9.72 3.91 16.08
CA ALA A 45 -9.50 2.51 15.65
C ALA A 45 -10.73 1.62 15.83
N GLY A 46 -11.74 2.03 16.60
CA GLY A 46 -12.92 1.21 16.88
C GLY A 46 -12.54 -0.15 17.45
N LYS A 47 -12.86 -1.23 16.71
CA LYS A 47 -12.53 -2.62 17.12
C LYS A 47 -11.23 -3.15 16.52
N MET A 48 -10.48 -2.36 15.75
CA MET A 48 -9.26 -2.78 15.05
C MET A 48 -8.04 -2.85 15.98
N GLY A 49 -8.09 -3.67 17.03
CA GLY A 49 -7.04 -3.74 18.06
C GLY A 49 -5.64 -4.14 17.53
N TYR A 50 -5.55 -4.69 16.32
CA TYR A 50 -4.25 -4.94 15.66
C TYR A 50 -3.51 -3.66 15.26
N LEU A 51 -4.21 -2.53 15.12
CA LEU A 51 -3.63 -1.22 14.87
C LEU A 51 -2.81 -0.76 16.08
N GLU A 52 -3.37 -0.90 17.28
CA GLU A 52 -2.68 -0.56 18.53
C GLU A 52 -1.49 -1.47 18.81
N LYS A 53 -1.67 -2.79 18.64
CA LYS A 53 -0.63 -3.81 18.94
C LYS A 53 0.67 -3.63 18.16
N ASN A 54 0.61 -3.00 16.98
CA ASN A 54 1.76 -2.87 16.08
C ASN A 54 2.22 -1.42 15.87
N SER A 55 1.82 -0.49 16.75
CA SER A 55 2.14 0.95 16.61
C SER A 55 3.63 1.23 16.45
N ALA A 56 4.48 0.65 17.30
CA ALA A 56 5.93 0.82 17.23
C ALA A 56 6.54 0.40 15.88
N LYS A 57 6.05 -0.70 15.28
CA LYS A 57 6.50 -1.19 13.98
C LYS A 57 6.05 -0.29 12.82
N ARG A 58 4.92 0.41 12.98
CA ARG A 58 4.40 1.36 11.99
C ARG A 58 5.14 2.70 12.03
N GLU A 59 5.62 3.08 13.20
CA GLU A 59 6.39 4.32 13.39
C GLU A 59 7.84 4.21 12.91
N ASP A 60 8.43 3.03 13.03
CA ASP A 60 9.83 2.79 12.68
C ASP A 60 10.01 1.45 11.97
N ILE A 61 10.18 1.54 10.65
CA ILE A 61 10.40 0.37 9.79
C ILE A 61 11.70 -0.36 10.11
N THR A 62 12.68 0.29 10.75
CA THR A 62 13.93 -0.37 11.14
C THR A 62 13.71 -1.43 12.23
N GLY A 63 12.61 -1.34 12.99
CA GLY A 63 12.15 -2.39 13.89
C GLY A 63 11.52 -3.59 13.20
N VAL A 64 11.25 -3.50 11.90
CA VAL A 64 10.73 -4.60 11.05
C VAL A 64 11.84 -5.19 10.19
N LEU A 65 12.61 -4.33 9.50
CA LEU A 65 13.73 -4.73 8.67
C LEU A 65 14.98 -3.92 9.06
N PRO A 66 15.86 -4.47 9.91
CA PRO A 66 17.09 -3.81 10.32
C PRO A 66 17.96 -3.44 9.11
N GLY A 67 18.43 -2.19 9.07
CA GLY A 67 19.31 -1.70 8.00
C GLY A 67 18.59 -1.18 6.75
N ALA A 68 17.25 -1.21 6.70
CA ALA A 68 16.47 -0.64 5.60
C ALA A 68 16.85 0.84 5.34
N LYS A 69 17.06 1.20 4.07
CA LYS A 69 17.47 2.55 3.63
C LYS A 69 16.41 3.26 2.81
N SER A 70 15.61 2.50 2.07
CA SER A 70 14.55 3.01 1.21
C SER A 70 13.30 2.15 1.34
N ILE A 71 12.17 2.75 0.97
CA ILE A 71 10.86 2.11 0.84
C ILE A 71 10.41 2.30 -0.60
N ILE A 72 10.07 1.20 -1.27
CA ILE A 72 9.41 1.21 -2.58
C ILE A 72 7.91 1.09 -2.32
N CYS A 73 7.14 2.10 -2.71
CA CYS A 73 5.70 2.13 -2.57
C CYS A 73 5.05 1.98 -3.93
N CYS A 74 4.25 0.93 -4.11
CA CYS A 74 3.55 0.65 -5.36
C CYS A 74 2.03 0.81 -5.17
N ALA A 75 1.31 1.12 -6.25
CA ALA A 75 -0.14 1.19 -6.25
C ALA A 75 -0.74 0.58 -7.52
N VAL A 76 -1.97 0.08 -7.38
CA VAL A 76 -2.77 -0.49 -8.45
C VAL A 76 -4.12 0.22 -8.45
N ASN A 77 -4.59 0.60 -9.63
CA ASN A 77 -5.89 1.18 -9.85
C ASN A 77 -6.92 0.05 -10.03
N TYR A 78 -7.84 -0.07 -9.07
CA TYR A 78 -8.92 -1.06 -9.12
C TYR A 78 -10.20 -0.50 -9.76
N ASN A 79 -10.15 0.68 -10.38
CA ASN A 79 -11.33 1.24 -11.05
C ASN A 79 -11.66 0.45 -12.33
N THR A 80 -12.93 0.11 -12.48
CA THR A 80 -13.46 -0.66 -13.60
C THR A 80 -14.46 0.17 -14.41
N ASP A 81 -14.92 -0.38 -15.53
CA ASP A 81 -15.98 0.17 -16.38
C ASP A 81 -17.41 -0.09 -15.86
N TYR A 82 -17.57 -0.93 -14.83
CA TYR A 82 -18.86 -1.14 -14.17
C TYR A 82 -19.40 0.15 -13.52
N PRO A 83 -20.76 0.32 -13.48
CA PRO A 83 -21.40 1.52 -12.96
C PRO A 83 -21.05 1.87 -11.52
N TYR A 84 -21.12 3.16 -11.20
CA TYR A 84 -21.01 3.67 -9.84
C TYR A 84 -22.29 3.44 -9.04
N SER A 85 -22.16 3.39 -7.71
CA SER A 85 -23.30 3.27 -6.81
C SER A 85 -24.29 4.44 -6.87
N THR A 86 -23.89 5.53 -7.52
CA THR A 86 -24.70 6.72 -7.77
C THR A 86 -25.40 6.71 -9.14
N GLU A 87 -25.11 5.73 -10.00
CA GLU A 87 -25.59 5.67 -11.38
C GLU A 87 -26.73 4.66 -11.57
N LEU A 88 -26.94 3.75 -10.62
CA LEU A 88 -28.03 2.78 -10.64
C LEU A 88 -28.82 2.85 -9.33
N ASP A 89 -30.13 3.02 -9.47
CA ASP A 89 -31.10 2.99 -8.37
C ASP A 89 -31.97 1.73 -8.53
N ASP A 90 -31.48 0.61 -7.99
CA ASP A 90 -32.17 -0.68 -7.99
C ASP A 90 -32.39 -1.12 -6.53
N ILE A 91 -33.64 -1.06 -6.08
CA ILE A 91 -34.03 -1.34 -4.70
C ILE A 91 -33.84 -2.82 -4.31
N ASP A 92 -33.75 -3.71 -5.29
CA ASP A 92 -33.59 -5.15 -5.07
C ASP A 92 -32.10 -5.57 -5.00
N ARG A 93 -31.17 -4.62 -5.13
CA ARG A 93 -29.72 -4.89 -5.11
C ARG A 93 -28.97 -4.10 -4.03
N GLY A 94 -27.95 -4.74 -3.46
CA GLY A 94 -26.98 -4.11 -2.57
C GLY A 94 -25.66 -3.81 -3.27
N TRP A 95 -24.90 -2.86 -2.74
CA TRP A 95 -23.59 -2.50 -3.26
C TRP A 95 -22.45 -3.17 -2.50
N ILE A 96 -21.51 -3.73 -3.26
CA ILE A 96 -20.22 -4.21 -2.75
C ILE A 96 -19.15 -3.17 -3.09
N SER A 97 -18.29 -2.85 -2.14
CA SER A 97 -17.17 -1.94 -2.38
C SER A 97 -16.26 -2.44 -3.51
N ARG A 98 -15.86 -1.54 -4.41
CA ARG A 98 -15.07 -1.86 -5.61
C ARG A 98 -13.75 -2.59 -5.37
N TYR A 99 -13.09 -2.34 -4.23
CA TYR A 99 -11.84 -3.04 -3.90
C TYR A 99 -12.03 -4.57 -3.71
N ALA A 100 -13.26 -5.01 -3.52
CA ALA A 100 -13.64 -6.42 -3.36
C ALA A 100 -14.26 -7.01 -4.65
N TRP A 101 -14.11 -6.34 -5.79
CA TRP A 101 -14.53 -6.86 -7.08
C TRP A 101 -13.41 -7.67 -7.71
N GLY A 102 -13.73 -8.86 -8.22
CA GLY A 102 -12.76 -9.79 -8.79
C GLY A 102 -12.04 -10.62 -7.73
N ASP A 103 -10.80 -11.01 -8.03
CA ASP A 103 -9.97 -11.82 -7.14
C ASP A 103 -9.48 -10.99 -5.93
N ASP A 104 -9.14 -11.69 -4.83
CA ASP A 104 -8.59 -11.04 -3.64
C ASP A 104 -7.27 -10.33 -3.98
N TYR A 105 -7.28 -8.99 -3.91
CA TYR A 105 -6.14 -8.16 -4.25
C TYR A 105 -4.91 -8.50 -3.41
N HIS A 106 -5.06 -9.04 -2.20
CA HIS A 106 -3.93 -9.44 -1.37
C HIS A 106 -3.06 -10.48 -2.09
N GLY A 107 -3.66 -11.41 -2.85
CA GLY A 107 -2.93 -12.41 -3.62
C GLY A 107 -2.25 -11.80 -4.84
N SER A 108 -3.01 -11.10 -5.69
CA SER A 108 -2.47 -10.53 -6.93
C SER A 108 -1.38 -9.49 -6.68
N VAL A 109 -1.59 -8.59 -5.71
CA VAL A 109 -0.58 -7.59 -5.32
C VAL A 109 0.66 -8.26 -4.73
N LEU A 110 0.50 -9.30 -3.92
CA LEU A 110 1.65 -10.03 -3.36
C LEU A 110 2.50 -10.68 -4.46
N ASP A 111 1.88 -11.25 -5.49
CA ASP A 111 2.61 -11.89 -6.59
C ASP A 111 3.34 -10.86 -7.49
N MET A 112 2.75 -9.67 -7.69
CA MET A 112 3.46 -8.54 -8.32
C MET A 112 4.66 -8.09 -7.46
N LEU A 113 4.50 -7.97 -6.15
CA LEU A 113 5.60 -7.62 -5.23
C LEU A 113 6.72 -8.65 -5.23
N LYS A 114 6.41 -9.95 -5.25
CA LYS A 114 7.41 -11.03 -5.37
C LYS A 114 8.18 -10.91 -6.68
N SER A 115 7.47 -10.67 -7.79
CA SER A 115 8.08 -10.50 -9.10
C SER A 115 9.03 -9.29 -9.13
N LEU A 116 8.63 -8.16 -8.55
CA LEU A 116 9.49 -6.99 -8.41
C LEU A 116 10.72 -7.27 -7.54
N ASN A 117 10.55 -8.05 -6.47
CA ASN A 117 11.64 -8.36 -5.54
C ASN A 117 12.78 -9.17 -6.19
N GLU A 118 12.51 -9.94 -7.26
CA GLU A 118 13.58 -10.64 -8.01
C GLU A 118 14.57 -9.69 -8.69
N TYR A 119 14.18 -8.43 -8.97
CA TYR A 119 15.07 -7.39 -9.50
C TYR A 119 15.82 -6.61 -8.41
N CYS A 120 15.47 -6.82 -7.14
CA CYS A 120 16.07 -6.13 -5.99
C CYS A 120 17.12 -6.98 -5.26
N ARG A 121 17.29 -8.25 -5.66
CA ARG A 121 18.30 -9.18 -5.15
C ARG A 121 19.64 -8.98 -5.85
#